data_AF-A0A947CRD6-F1
#
_entry.id   AF-A0A947CRD6-F1
#
_cell.length_a   1.000
_cell.length_b   1.000
_cell.length_c   1.000
_cell.angle_alpha   90.00
_cell.angle_beta   90.00
_cell.angle_gamma   90.00
#
_symmetry.space_group_name_H-M   'P 1'
#
loop_
_entity.id
_entity.type
_entity.pdbx_description
1 polymer ?
#
loop_
_entity_poly.entity_id
_entity_poly.type
_entity_poly.pdbx_seq_one_letter_code
_entity_poly.pdbx_strand_id
1 'polypeptide(L)'
;MGPLLRAHRMRLLLLIASVATAIGLGACDGKDKRSAPATKAATASDDKQPASEPAPTETAPSAAAKPEPCAEMSCGGPDVDCINCGKSGFCVPSGTKCADICKTKRDEFEAVTRKQTACKSDEDCVIHIGNCEVGLGGCFAAVNKDGATRLATIRDEFAAADCNFKGSACRCAAPPASARCTKGVCVGSPP
;
A
#
# COMPACT_ATOMS: atom_id res chain seq x y z
N MET A 1 22.63 -40.93 13.31
CA MET A 1 21.35 -40.48 12.71
C MET A 1 20.25 -41.37 13.27
N GLY A 2 19.50 -40.88 14.26
CA GLY A 2 18.66 -41.71 15.14
C GLY A 2 17.21 -41.89 14.65
N PRO A 3 16.55 -43.00 15.03
CA PRO A 3 15.22 -43.41 14.55
C PRO A 3 14.05 -42.54 15.08
N LEU A 4 14.31 -41.54 15.93
CA LEU A 4 13.28 -40.68 16.55
C LEU A 4 12.65 -39.66 15.58
N LEU A 5 13.24 -39.39 14.41
CA LEU A 5 12.69 -38.41 13.46
C LEU A 5 11.53 -38.93 12.60
N ARG A 6 11.26 -40.25 12.59
CA ARG A 6 10.23 -40.85 11.72
C ARG A 6 8.80 -40.77 12.30
N ALA A 7 8.64 -40.66 13.62
CA ALA A 7 7.32 -40.69 14.25
C ALA A 7 6.52 -39.38 14.10
N HIS A 8 7.18 -38.23 13.88
CA HIS A 8 6.48 -36.93 13.78
C HIS A 8 5.88 -36.63 12.40
N ARG A 9 6.30 -37.32 11.33
CA ARG A 9 5.78 -37.06 9.97
C ARG A 9 4.40 -37.67 9.70
N MET A 10 3.97 -38.69 10.46
CA MET A 10 2.67 -39.32 10.22
C MET A 10 1.49 -38.61 10.91
N ARG A 11 1.74 -37.78 11.94
CA ARG A 11 0.66 -37.05 12.62
C ARG A 11 0.24 -35.76 11.91
N LEU A 12 1.05 -35.25 10.98
CA LEU A 12 0.74 -34.03 10.23
C LEU A 12 -0.14 -34.28 9.00
N LEU A 13 -0.20 -35.53 8.49
CA LEU A 13 -1.04 -35.87 7.33
C LEU A 13 -2.51 -36.13 7.69
N LEU A 14 -2.84 -36.28 8.98
CA LEU A 14 -4.21 -36.55 9.44
C LEU A 14 -5.05 -35.29 9.69
N LEU A 15 -4.47 -34.07 9.57
CA LEU A 15 -5.19 -32.81 9.75
C LEU A 15 -5.63 -32.13 8.45
N ILE A 16 -5.33 -32.71 7.27
CA ILE A 16 -5.66 -32.12 5.97
C ILE A 16 -7.04 -32.62 5.45
N ALA A 17 -7.72 -33.51 6.17
CA ALA A 17 -8.91 -34.20 5.66
C ALA A 17 -10.27 -33.65 6.16
N SER A 18 -10.38 -32.41 6.67
CA SER A 18 -11.63 -31.97 7.33
C SER A 18 -12.21 -30.60 6.92
N VAL A 19 -11.81 -30.02 5.78
CA VAL A 19 -12.45 -28.78 5.29
C VAL A 19 -12.99 -28.99 3.89
N ALA A 20 -14.08 -29.76 3.80
CA ALA A 20 -14.86 -29.92 2.58
C ALA A 20 -16.34 -30.14 2.92
N THR A 21 -17.04 -29.11 3.40
CA THR A 21 -18.51 -29.04 3.29
C THR A 21 -19.05 -27.65 3.62
N ALA A 22 -19.45 -26.90 2.59
CA ALA A 22 -20.66 -26.06 2.57
C ALA A 22 -20.71 -25.30 1.24
N ILE A 23 -21.23 -25.97 0.22
CA ILE A 23 -21.69 -25.38 -1.03
C ILE A 23 -23.00 -24.64 -0.70
N GLY A 24 -22.99 -23.32 -0.82
CA GLY A 24 -24.18 -22.49 -0.85
C GLY A 24 -24.47 -22.03 -2.27
N LEU A 25 -25.32 -22.77 -2.99
CA LEU A 25 -25.89 -22.36 -4.27
C LEU A 25 -26.91 -21.24 -4.04
N GLY A 26 -26.49 -19.99 -4.22
CA GLY A 26 -27.38 -18.84 -4.33
C GLY A 26 -27.90 -18.71 -5.76
N ALA A 27 -29.18 -19.00 -5.97
CA ALA A 27 -29.87 -18.83 -7.24
C ALA A 27 -29.88 -17.35 -7.67
N CYS A 28 -29.41 -17.08 -8.88
CA CYS A 28 -29.61 -15.79 -9.56
C CYS A 28 -30.96 -15.83 -10.27
N ASP A 29 -31.95 -15.09 -9.77
CA ASP A 29 -33.15 -14.74 -10.53
C ASP A 29 -33.21 -13.21 -10.61
N GLY A 30 -33.12 -12.69 -11.83
CA GLY A 30 -32.96 -11.26 -12.11
C GLY A 30 -33.08 -10.99 -13.60
N LYS A 31 -34.31 -11.20 -14.09
CA LYS A 31 -34.73 -11.13 -15.48
C LYS A 31 -35.24 -9.71 -15.78
N ASP A 32 -34.35 -8.81 -16.21
CA ASP A 32 -34.78 -7.53 -16.78
C ASP A 32 -34.37 -7.39 -18.25
N LYS A 33 -35.36 -7.67 -19.08
CA LYS A 33 -35.44 -7.20 -20.46
C LYS A 33 -35.66 -5.68 -20.42
N ARG A 34 -34.86 -4.89 -21.15
CA ARG A 34 -35.39 -4.04 -22.25
C ARG A 34 -34.38 -3.00 -22.77
N SER A 35 -34.38 -2.97 -24.10
CA SER A 35 -34.34 -1.79 -24.95
C SER A 35 -33.02 -1.03 -25.07
N ALA A 36 -32.27 -1.41 -26.11
CA ALA A 36 -31.55 -0.46 -26.93
C ALA A 36 -32.53 0.56 -27.56
N PRO A 37 -32.12 1.82 -27.68
CA PRO A 37 -32.50 2.60 -28.83
C PRO A 37 -31.28 3.05 -29.65
N ALA A 38 -31.39 2.74 -30.94
CA ALA A 38 -31.05 3.53 -32.10
C ALA A 38 -29.90 4.55 -32.01
N THR A 39 -28.85 4.21 -32.76
CA THR A 39 -27.99 5.08 -33.56
C THR A 39 -28.65 6.40 -33.97
N LYS A 40 -28.03 7.52 -33.61
CA LYS A 40 -28.19 8.80 -34.31
C LYS A 40 -26.81 9.39 -34.58
N ALA A 41 -26.47 9.44 -35.86
CA ALA A 41 -25.37 10.23 -36.40
C ALA A 41 -25.72 11.73 -36.36
N ALA A 42 -24.70 12.57 -36.64
CA ALA A 42 -24.62 14.05 -36.60
C ALA A 42 -23.96 14.53 -35.29
N THR A 43 -22.90 15.35 -35.27
CA THR A 43 -22.36 16.28 -36.27
C THR A 43 -20.92 16.59 -35.90
N ALA A 44 -20.08 16.81 -36.91
CA ALA A 44 -18.80 17.50 -36.77
C ALA A 44 -19.04 18.89 -36.15
N SER A 45 -18.22 19.26 -35.17
CA SER A 45 -18.07 20.63 -34.71
C SER A 45 -16.62 20.84 -34.33
N ASP A 46 -16.00 21.74 -35.10
CA ASP A 46 -14.76 22.45 -34.81
C ASP A 46 -14.75 22.92 -33.36
N ASP A 47 -13.89 22.34 -32.53
CA ASP A 47 -13.48 22.95 -31.27
C ASP A 47 -12.02 23.35 -31.37
N LYS A 48 -11.88 24.68 -31.50
CA LYS A 48 -10.67 25.47 -31.46
C LYS A 48 -9.89 25.13 -30.19
N GLN A 49 -8.80 24.39 -30.36
CA GLN A 49 -7.82 24.07 -29.34
C GLN A 49 -7.33 25.37 -28.64
N PRO A 50 -7.66 25.62 -27.36
CA PRO A 50 -7.03 26.71 -26.63
C PRO A 50 -5.55 26.38 -26.45
N ALA A 51 -4.72 27.39 -26.67
CA ALA A 51 -3.28 27.32 -26.46
C ALA A 51 -3.00 26.79 -25.06
N SER A 52 -2.16 25.76 -24.99
CA SER A 52 -1.65 25.18 -23.76
C SER A 52 -1.00 26.28 -22.91
N GLU A 53 -1.66 26.64 -21.82
CA GLU A 53 -1.01 27.38 -20.75
C GLU A 53 0.15 26.52 -20.23
N PRO A 54 1.37 27.07 -20.06
CA PRO A 54 2.48 26.32 -19.53
C PRO A 54 2.12 25.84 -18.13
N ALA A 55 2.15 24.52 -17.93
CA ALA A 55 1.96 23.92 -16.61
C ALA A 55 2.89 24.62 -15.61
N PRO A 56 2.40 24.94 -14.40
CA PRO A 56 3.27 25.46 -13.35
C PRO A 56 4.43 24.50 -13.20
N THR A 57 5.65 25.02 -13.28
CA THR A 57 6.87 24.26 -13.00
C THR A 57 6.76 23.82 -11.56
N GLU A 58 6.28 22.59 -11.36
CA GLU A 58 6.20 21.95 -10.06
C GLU A 58 7.64 21.86 -9.55
N THR A 59 7.97 22.73 -8.60
CA THR A 59 9.25 22.70 -7.91
C THR A 59 9.42 21.28 -7.41
N ALA A 60 10.39 20.56 -7.99
CA ALA A 60 10.65 19.17 -7.66
C ALA A 60 10.66 19.02 -6.13
N PRO A 61 9.94 18.03 -5.56
CA PRO A 61 9.92 17.83 -4.13
C PRO A 61 11.37 17.71 -3.67
N SER A 62 11.81 18.71 -2.90
CA SER A 62 13.12 18.75 -2.28
C SER A 62 13.34 17.39 -1.64
N ALA A 63 14.40 16.69 -2.07
CA ALA A 63 14.76 15.35 -1.61
C ALA A 63 14.48 15.26 -0.12
N ALA A 64 13.58 14.35 0.28
CA ALA A 64 13.05 14.24 1.62
C ALA A 64 14.16 14.44 2.64
N ALA A 65 14.21 15.64 3.25
CA ALA A 65 15.19 15.96 4.25
C ALA A 65 15.04 14.91 5.34
N LYS A 66 16.14 14.24 5.71
CA LYS A 66 16.10 13.26 6.80
C LYS A 66 15.48 13.96 8.00
N PRO A 67 14.51 13.34 8.69
CA PRO A 67 13.91 13.94 9.87
C PRO A 67 15.01 14.16 10.91
N GLU A 68 15.39 15.43 11.10
CA GLU A 68 16.35 15.84 12.11
C GLU A 68 15.71 15.70 13.50
N PRO A 69 16.49 15.36 14.53
CA PRO A 69 15.97 15.28 15.89
C PRO A 69 15.44 16.65 16.35
N CYS A 70 14.48 16.63 17.28
CA CYS A 70 13.83 17.83 17.82
C CYS A 70 14.78 18.88 18.43
N ALA A 71 16.06 18.56 18.60
CA ALA A 71 17.05 19.44 19.19
C ALA A 71 17.28 20.73 18.38
N GLU A 72 16.98 20.73 17.07
CA GLU A 72 17.25 21.87 16.18
C GLU A 72 15.98 22.47 15.55
N MET A 73 14.83 21.79 15.66
CA MET A 73 13.55 22.23 15.08
C MET A 73 12.60 22.79 16.14
N SER A 74 12.30 24.09 16.03
CA SER A 74 11.11 24.66 16.67
C SER A 74 9.88 24.37 15.81
N CYS A 75 8.90 23.65 16.36
CA CYS A 75 7.67 23.25 15.65
C CYS A 75 6.68 24.40 15.39
N GLY A 76 7.08 25.66 15.60
CA GLY A 76 6.42 26.84 15.05
C GLY A 76 5.07 27.24 15.65
N GLY A 77 4.59 26.59 16.71
CA GLY A 77 3.30 26.93 17.33
C GLY A 77 3.16 26.53 18.80
N PRO A 78 2.24 27.15 19.56
CA PRO A 78 2.03 26.88 20.99
C PRO A 78 1.34 25.52 21.27
N ASP A 79 0.64 24.96 20.28
CA ASP A 79 -0.10 23.70 20.38
C ASP A 79 0.58 22.55 19.62
N VAL A 80 1.88 22.69 19.31
CA VAL A 80 2.67 21.69 18.59
C VAL A 80 3.89 21.33 19.42
N ASP A 81 3.92 20.09 19.89
CA ASP A 81 5.05 19.53 20.62
C ASP A 81 6.01 18.86 19.63
N CYS A 82 7.32 19.00 19.87
CA CYS A 82 8.31 18.16 19.23
C CYS A 82 8.55 16.91 20.08
N ILE A 83 8.22 15.75 19.52
CA ILE A 83 8.36 14.47 20.22
C ILE A 83 9.42 13.63 19.51
N ASN A 84 10.41 13.17 20.28
CA ASN A 84 11.40 12.23 19.79
C ASN A 84 10.86 10.80 19.95
N CYS A 85 10.65 10.12 18.83
CA CYS A 85 10.33 8.71 18.80
C CYS A 85 11.47 8.00 18.07
N GLY A 86 12.14 7.09 18.77
CA GLY A 86 13.32 6.41 18.21
C GLY A 86 14.46 7.38 17.88
N LYS A 87 14.76 7.51 16.59
CA LYS A 87 15.89 8.31 16.05
C LYS A 87 15.47 9.63 15.43
N SER A 88 14.17 9.95 15.45
CA SER A 88 13.62 11.12 14.74
C SER A 88 12.75 11.97 15.64
N GLY A 89 12.81 13.28 15.39
CA GLY A 89 11.88 14.26 15.95
C GLY A 89 10.66 14.42 15.05
N PHE A 90 9.48 14.53 15.66
CA PHE A 90 8.23 14.77 14.96
C PHE A 90 7.50 15.95 15.59
N CYS A 91 7.11 16.92 14.75
CA CYS A 91 6.20 17.99 15.15
C CYS A 91 4.76 17.49 15.09
N VAL A 92 4.12 17.38 16.25
CA VAL A 92 2.79 16.80 16.40
C VAL A 92 1.93 17.65 17.34
N PRO A 93 0.59 17.57 17.25
CA PRO A 93 -0.28 18.26 18.19
C PRO A 93 0.07 17.93 19.64
N SER A 94 -0.02 18.91 20.53
CA SER A 94 0.38 18.71 21.93
C SER A 94 -0.38 17.55 22.58
N GLY A 95 0.34 16.75 23.37
CA GLY A 95 -0.20 15.55 24.02
C GLY A 95 -0.25 14.28 23.16
N THR A 96 0.16 14.34 21.89
CA THR A 96 0.39 13.14 21.05
C THR A 96 1.45 12.24 21.69
N LYS A 97 1.35 10.91 21.55
CA LYS A 97 2.38 9.96 22.02
C LYS A 97 3.05 9.26 20.85
N CYS A 98 4.23 8.67 21.06
CA CYS A 98 4.89 7.87 20.01
C CYS A 98 4.01 6.72 19.49
N ALA A 99 3.19 6.12 20.36
CA ALA A 99 2.22 5.11 19.94
C ALA A 99 1.21 5.63 18.91
N ASP A 100 0.79 6.90 19.05
CA ASP A 100 -0.12 7.54 18.11
C ASP A 100 0.57 7.81 16.76
N ILE A 101 1.85 8.23 16.77
CA ILE A 101 2.65 8.40 15.55
C ILE A 101 2.76 7.06 14.79
N CYS A 102 3.10 5.98 15.50
CA CYS A 102 3.15 4.65 14.89
C CYS A 102 1.79 4.24 14.30
N LYS A 103 0.69 4.51 15.02
CA LYS A 103 -0.65 4.25 14.52
C LYS A 103 -0.95 5.07 13.26
N THR A 104 -0.72 6.37 13.29
CA THR A 104 -0.95 7.27 12.14
C THR A 104 -0.17 6.82 10.92
N LYS A 105 1.11 6.46 11.08
CA LYS A 105 1.93 5.99 9.95
C LYS A 105 1.48 4.64 9.41
N ARG A 106 0.98 3.75 10.26
CA ARG A 106 0.32 2.51 9.83
C ARG A 106 -0.97 2.79 9.05
N ASP A 107 -1.83 3.65 9.57
CA ASP A 107 -3.09 4.01 8.92
C ASP A 107 -2.83 4.67 7.56
N GLU A 108 -1.78 5.49 7.48
CA GLU A 108 -1.31 6.11 6.24
C GLU A 108 -0.82 5.07 5.23
N PHE A 109 0.01 4.11 5.69
CA PHE A 109 0.46 2.99 4.87
C PHE A 109 -0.73 2.21 4.27
N GLU A 110 -1.73 1.88 5.09
CA GLU A 110 -2.94 1.19 4.62
C GLU A 110 -3.76 2.05 3.66
N ALA A 111 -3.83 3.37 3.87
CA ALA A 111 -4.52 4.28 2.97
C ALA A 111 -3.83 4.34 1.60
N VAL A 112 -2.51 4.40 1.56
CA VAL A 112 -1.73 4.41 0.30
C VAL A 112 -1.90 3.09 -0.43
N THR A 113 -1.74 1.95 0.25
CA THR A 113 -1.93 0.63 -0.38
C THR A 113 -3.35 0.40 -0.90
N ARG A 114 -4.37 1.04 -0.32
CA ARG A 114 -5.76 0.99 -0.82
C ARG A 114 -6.03 1.96 -1.97
N LYS A 115 -5.45 3.17 -1.95
CA LYS A 115 -5.80 4.27 -2.88
C LYS A 115 -4.84 4.42 -4.06
N GLN A 116 -3.56 4.12 -3.88
CA GLN A 116 -2.51 4.31 -4.89
C GLN A 116 -2.28 3.06 -5.72
N THR A 117 -3.36 2.41 -6.12
CA THR A 117 -3.35 1.25 -7.01
C THR A 117 -3.90 1.58 -8.39
N ALA A 118 -4.47 2.78 -8.59
CA ALA A 118 -5.01 3.18 -9.89
C ALA A 118 -3.91 3.31 -10.94
N CYS A 119 -4.18 2.83 -12.15
CA CYS A 119 -3.23 2.82 -13.28
C CYS A 119 -3.96 2.96 -14.62
N LYS A 120 -3.22 3.38 -15.65
CA LYS A 120 -3.68 3.41 -17.05
C LYS A 120 -2.98 2.36 -17.90
N SER A 121 -1.72 2.05 -17.59
CA SER A 121 -0.94 1.02 -18.27
C SER A 121 -0.02 0.23 -17.32
N ASP A 122 0.55 -0.88 -17.80
CA ASP A 122 1.45 -1.73 -17.01
C ASP A 122 2.67 -0.94 -16.50
N GLU A 123 3.13 0.06 -17.25
CA GLU A 123 4.29 0.90 -16.90
C GLU A 123 4.03 1.83 -15.71
N ASP A 124 2.76 2.07 -15.36
CA ASP A 124 2.40 2.85 -14.17
C ASP A 124 2.61 2.04 -12.89
N CYS A 125 2.61 0.71 -13.00
CA CYS A 125 2.59 -0.20 -11.87
C CYS A 125 4.00 -0.68 -11.50
N VAL A 126 4.25 -0.76 -10.20
CA VAL A 126 5.50 -1.26 -9.63
C VAL A 126 5.21 -2.18 -8.45
N ILE A 127 6.09 -3.15 -8.22
CA ILE A 127 6.06 -3.98 -7.01
C ILE A 127 6.92 -3.30 -5.95
N HIS A 128 6.30 -2.88 -4.85
CA HIS A 128 7.00 -2.38 -3.67
C HIS A 128 7.19 -3.53 -2.67
N ILE A 129 8.42 -3.74 -2.20
CA ILE A 129 8.84 -4.86 -1.34
C ILE A 129 9.36 -4.34 0.00
N GLY A 130 9.17 -5.12 1.07
CA GLY A 130 9.89 -4.93 2.33
C GLY A 130 9.07 -4.30 3.46
N ASN A 131 7.75 -4.18 3.30
CA ASN A 131 6.91 -3.58 4.34
C ASN A 131 6.77 -4.48 5.58
N CYS A 132 6.80 -5.79 5.37
CA CYS A 132 6.68 -6.74 6.48
C CYS A 132 7.91 -6.76 7.40
N GLU A 133 9.11 -6.43 6.91
CA GLU A 133 10.32 -6.37 7.74
C GLU A 133 10.22 -5.29 8.83
N VAL A 134 9.46 -4.22 8.55
CA VAL A 134 9.17 -3.15 9.51
C VAL A 134 7.83 -3.34 10.23
N GLY A 135 7.11 -4.44 9.98
CA GLY A 135 5.79 -4.71 10.58
C GLY A 135 4.65 -3.87 9.99
N LEU A 136 4.80 -3.38 8.76
CA LEU A 136 3.77 -2.69 7.98
C LEU A 136 3.13 -3.66 6.97
N GLY A 137 2.16 -4.47 7.39
CA GLY A 137 1.35 -5.26 6.47
C GLY A 137 2.11 -6.39 5.74
N GLY A 138 1.82 -6.54 4.44
CA GLY A 138 2.29 -7.67 3.61
C GLY A 138 3.72 -7.55 3.09
N CYS A 139 4.21 -8.63 2.51
CA CYS A 139 5.58 -8.72 1.94
C CYS A 139 5.80 -7.80 0.74
N PHE A 140 4.78 -7.70 -0.11
CA PHE A 140 4.81 -6.97 -1.35
C PHE A 140 3.45 -6.29 -1.58
N ALA A 141 3.47 -5.16 -2.28
CA ALA A 141 2.27 -4.47 -2.75
C ALA A 141 2.48 -4.04 -4.20
N ALA A 142 1.47 -4.25 -5.05
CA ALA A 142 1.44 -3.68 -6.38
C ALA A 142 0.74 -2.32 -6.29
N VAL A 143 1.46 -1.25 -6.60
CA VAL A 143 0.99 0.14 -6.50
C VAL A 143 1.47 0.92 -7.72
N ASN A 144 0.93 2.10 -7.95
CA ASN A 144 1.49 3.01 -8.92
C ASN A 144 2.84 3.60 -8.42
N LYS A 145 3.59 4.27 -9.31
CA LYS A 145 4.90 4.86 -8.98
C LYS A 145 4.86 5.85 -7.81
N ASP A 146 3.83 6.68 -7.76
CA ASP A 146 3.65 7.68 -6.68
C ASP A 146 3.41 6.98 -5.34
N GLY A 147 2.55 5.95 -5.35
CA GLY A 147 2.29 5.07 -4.23
C GLY A 147 3.56 4.42 -3.71
N ALA A 148 4.39 3.85 -4.59
CA ALA A 148 5.64 3.21 -4.18
C ALA A 148 6.61 4.18 -3.52
N THR A 149 6.73 5.39 -4.07
CA THR A 149 7.54 6.46 -3.48
C THR A 149 7.02 6.82 -2.09
N ARG A 150 5.69 7.01 -1.95
CA ARG A 150 5.09 7.33 -0.66
C ARG A 150 5.23 6.19 0.36
N LEU A 151 5.08 4.94 -0.06
CA LEU A 151 5.28 3.77 0.82
C LEU A 151 6.72 3.70 1.34
N ALA A 152 7.72 3.97 0.49
CA ALA A 152 9.11 4.03 0.92
C ALA A 152 9.32 5.10 2.00
N THR A 153 8.77 6.31 1.78
CA THR A 153 8.83 7.39 2.78
C THR A 153 8.18 7.00 4.10
N ILE A 154 6.95 6.45 4.07
CA ILE A 154 6.24 6.02 5.28
C ILE A 154 7.02 4.92 6.00
N ARG A 155 7.59 3.96 5.27
CA ARG A 155 8.40 2.88 5.82
C ARG A 155 9.62 3.43 6.56
N ASP A 156 10.33 4.38 5.94
CA ASP A 156 11.53 4.97 6.53
C ASP A 156 11.18 5.83 7.75
N GLU A 157 10.09 6.61 7.72
CA GLU A 157 9.58 7.36 8.87
C GLU A 157 9.11 6.45 10.01
N PHE A 158 8.42 5.35 9.68
CA PHE A 158 7.96 4.35 10.65
C PHE A 158 9.14 3.65 11.34
N ALA A 159 10.17 3.29 10.57
CA ALA A 159 11.39 2.71 11.10
C ALA A 159 12.18 3.71 11.95
N ALA A 160 12.24 4.97 11.53
CA ALA A 160 12.94 6.02 12.25
C ALA A 160 12.25 6.37 13.59
N ALA A 161 10.92 6.29 13.64
CA ALA A 161 10.11 6.40 14.85
C ALA A 161 10.26 5.22 15.83
N ASP A 162 11.07 4.21 15.48
CA ASP A 162 11.22 2.92 16.19
C ASP A 162 9.88 2.19 16.37
N CYS A 163 8.96 2.36 15.41
CA CYS A 163 7.68 1.66 15.39
C CYS A 163 7.79 0.20 14.95
N ASN A 164 9.00 -0.27 14.62
CA ASN A 164 9.27 -1.62 14.16
C ASN A 164 8.85 -2.65 15.24
N PHE A 165 7.85 -3.46 14.93
CA PHE A 165 7.45 -4.55 15.82
C PHE A 165 8.49 -5.68 15.70
N LYS A 166 9.44 -5.71 16.63
CA LYS A 166 10.40 -6.82 16.79
C LYS A 166 9.63 -8.08 17.18
N GLY A 167 9.09 -8.82 16.23
CA GLY A 167 8.30 -10.01 16.59
C GLY A 167 7.90 -10.95 15.48
N SER A 168 7.77 -10.49 14.23
CA SER A 168 7.37 -11.37 13.13
C SER A 168 8.51 -11.54 12.14
N ALA A 169 9.20 -12.68 12.22
CA ALA A 169 10.00 -13.15 11.09
C ALA A 169 9.07 -13.24 9.89
N CYS A 170 9.30 -12.37 8.89
CA CYS A 170 8.39 -12.31 7.78
C CYS A 170 8.49 -13.58 6.93
N ARG A 171 7.40 -14.33 6.85
CA ARG A 171 7.33 -15.55 6.01
C ARG A 171 6.76 -15.20 4.65
N CYS A 172 7.55 -14.51 3.85
CA CYS A 172 7.15 -14.12 2.51
C CYS A 172 7.18 -15.28 1.53
N ALA A 173 6.15 -15.37 0.68
CA ALA A 173 6.26 -16.10 -0.56
C ALA A 173 7.25 -15.38 -1.49
N ALA A 174 7.65 -16.03 -2.59
CA ALA A 174 8.40 -15.37 -3.64
C ALA A 174 7.62 -14.14 -4.14
N PRO A 175 8.30 -13.00 -4.39
CA PRO A 175 7.64 -11.82 -4.90
C PRO A 175 7.05 -12.08 -6.30
N PRO A 176 5.97 -11.39 -6.68
CA PRO A 176 5.45 -11.38 -8.05
C PRO A 176 6.57 -11.03 -9.06
N ALA A 177 6.58 -11.69 -10.24
CA ALA A 177 7.59 -11.40 -11.27
C ALA A 177 7.44 -10.00 -11.88
N SER A 178 6.22 -9.47 -11.91
CA SER A 178 5.90 -8.13 -12.46
C SER A 178 4.63 -7.56 -11.83
N ALA A 179 4.46 -6.23 -11.93
CA ALA A 179 3.18 -5.57 -11.69
C ALA A 179 2.50 -5.29 -13.04
N ARG A 180 1.18 -5.40 -13.09
CA ARG A 180 0.37 -5.11 -14.29
C ARG A 180 -0.85 -4.27 -13.95
N CYS A 181 -1.31 -3.48 -14.90
CA CYS A 181 -2.54 -2.72 -14.79
C CYS A 181 -3.72 -3.57 -15.26
N THR A 182 -4.45 -4.14 -14.32
CA THR A 182 -5.63 -4.97 -14.60
C THR A 182 -6.89 -4.23 -14.18
N LYS A 183 -7.76 -3.90 -15.14
CA LYS A 183 -9.02 -3.17 -14.90
C LYS A 183 -8.80 -1.84 -14.18
N GLY A 184 -7.73 -1.13 -14.54
CA GLY A 184 -7.36 0.16 -13.93
C GLY A 184 -6.75 0.05 -12.53
N VAL A 185 -6.36 -1.16 -12.09
CA VAL A 185 -5.75 -1.42 -10.79
C VAL A 185 -4.44 -2.21 -10.93
N CYS A 186 -3.40 -1.78 -10.25
CA CYS A 186 -2.11 -2.47 -10.19
C CYS A 186 -2.25 -3.78 -9.41
N VAL A 187 -1.87 -4.88 -10.06
CA VAL A 187 -1.85 -6.23 -9.48
C VAL A 187 -0.51 -6.90 -9.71
N GLY A 188 -0.09 -7.76 -8.79
CA GLY A 188 1.09 -8.59 -8.97
C GLY A 188 0.77 -9.79 -9.88
N SER A 189 1.61 -10.02 -10.88
CA SER A 189 1.54 -11.24 -11.70
C SER A 189 2.29 -12.38 -11.00
N PRO A 190 1.76 -13.62 -11.01
CA PRO A 190 2.45 -14.76 -10.44
C PRO A 190 3.86 -14.93 -11.04
N PRO A 191 4.81 -15.45 -10.24
CA PRO A 191 6.18 -15.68 -10.68
C PRO A 191 6.28 -16.74 -11.79
#